data_AF-A0A925DAQ6-F1
#
_entry.id   AF-A0A925DAQ6-F1
#
_cell.length_a   1.000
_cell.length_b   1.000
_cell.length_c   1.000
_cell.angle_alpha   90.00
_cell.angle_beta   90.00
_cell.angle_gamma   90.00
#
_symmetry.space_group_name_H-M   'P 1'
#
loop_
_entity.id
_entity.type
_entity.pdbx_description
1 polymer ?
#
loop_
_entity_poly.entity_id
_entity_poly.type
_entity_poly.pdbx_seq_one_letter_code
_entity_poly.pdbx_strand_id
1 'polypeptide(L)'
;LVTTGAKVLFIDPIYLAMPAVDNGNIFATGELLGQISELCQELEVTLVLIHHLKRSAAGKDGPPELSDLQWSGYAEWCRQWVLIRRREPYEDGQPHRLELYAGGSEGHGAHIAVDIDQGVFDPAKPRKWDVLVQSAAEAKAAINKRATEEKSTKAEAQRRSDVLAIVEAAKAFLPEGETKSVIRDKAGISATRMNLALAIALKEQRLYPVSIQKSNWRKPVEGFSTKQSEQSVQHSEQSGIPSGGPPVGTPLSPLGEECPSGRSTDSEGEQSE
;
A
#
# COMPACT_ATOMS: atom_id res chain seq x y z
N LEU A 1 -20.69 -49.78 22.11
CA LEU A 1 -19.94 -48.72 21.40
C LEU A 1 -18.78 -48.31 22.28
N VAL A 2 -17.56 -48.28 21.75
CA VAL A 2 -16.40 -47.76 22.48
C VAL A 2 -16.49 -46.23 22.43
N THR A 3 -16.51 -45.59 23.58
CA THR A 3 -16.47 -44.12 23.67
C THR A 3 -15.01 -43.66 23.66
N THR A 4 -14.68 -42.74 22.77
CA THR A 4 -13.31 -42.18 22.66
C THR A 4 -13.05 -41.06 23.67
N GLY A 5 -14.11 -40.46 24.23
CA GLY A 5 -14.01 -39.28 25.09
C GLY A 5 -13.67 -37.99 24.33
N ALA A 6 -13.68 -38.01 22.99
CA ALA A 6 -13.40 -36.84 22.16
C ALA A 6 -14.44 -35.74 22.39
N LYS A 7 -13.97 -34.48 22.44
CA LYS A 7 -14.81 -33.28 22.57
C LYS A 7 -14.91 -32.46 21.28
N VAL A 8 -14.08 -32.79 20.29
CA VAL A 8 -14.08 -32.15 18.97
C VAL A 8 -13.96 -33.24 17.91
N LEU A 9 -14.79 -33.16 16.87
CA LEU A 9 -14.76 -34.04 15.71
C LEU A 9 -14.36 -33.23 14.48
N PHE A 10 -13.21 -33.54 13.90
CA PHE A 10 -12.78 -33.00 12.61
C PHE A 10 -13.13 -33.99 11.49
N ILE A 11 -13.71 -33.49 10.41
CA ILE A 11 -13.93 -34.26 9.19
C ILE A 11 -13.20 -33.59 8.04
N ASP A 12 -12.18 -34.26 7.50
CA ASP A 12 -11.28 -33.72 6.48
C ASP A 12 -10.90 -34.73 5.37
N PRO A 13 -11.15 -34.43 4.09
CA PRO A 13 -12.08 -33.40 3.62
C PRO A 13 -13.51 -33.95 3.68
N ILE A 14 -14.47 -33.08 3.97
CA ILE A 14 -15.87 -33.48 4.18
C ILE A 14 -16.48 -34.28 3.01
N TYR A 15 -16.06 -33.99 1.78
CA TYR A 15 -16.57 -34.66 0.59
C TYR A 15 -16.16 -36.12 0.44
N LEU A 16 -15.06 -36.53 1.08
CA LEU A 16 -14.65 -37.94 1.11
C LEU A 16 -15.34 -38.71 2.24
N ALA A 17 -15.89 -38.00 3.22
CA ALA A 17 -16.50 -38.58 4.41
C ALA A 17 -18.02 -38.72 4.31
N MET A 18 -18.66 -38.08 3.34
CA MET A 18 -20.11 -38.10 3.16
C MET A 18 -20.53 -38.95 1.96
N PRO A 19 -21.72 -39.59 2.02
CA PRO A 19 -22.25 -40.32 0.89
C PRO A 19 -22.37 -39.39 -0.33
N ALA A 20 -22.30 -39.97 -1.53
CA ALA A 20 -22.54 -39.23 -2.76
C ALA A 20 -24.02 -38.84 -2.84
N VAL A 21 -24.37 -37.71 -2.21
CA VAL A 21 -25.68 -37.07 -2.33
C VAL A 21 -25.67 -36.21 -3.60
N ASP A 22 -26.84 -35.84 -4.10
CA ASP A 22 -26.96 -34.78 -5.10
C ASP A 22 -26.43 -33.47 -4.53
N ASN A 23 -25.12 -33.22 -4.69
CA ASN A 23 -24.41 -32.08 -4.13
C ASN A 23 -24.89 -30.72 -4.69
N GLY A 24 -25.77 -30.73 -5.69
CA GLY A 24 -26.48 -29.54 -6.17
C GLY A 24 -27.75 -29.22 -5.38
N ASN A 25 -28.28 -30.18 -4.62
CA ASN A 25 -29.55 -30.08 -3.92
C ASN A 25 -29.36 -29.60 -2.46
N ILE A 26 -29.70 -28.34 -2.21
CA ILE A 26 -29.61 -27.68 -0.90
C ILE A 26 -30.38 -28.46 0.17
N PHE A 27 -31.55 -29.00 -0.17
CA PHE A 27 -32.40 -29.70 0.80
C PHE A 27 -31.79 -31.03 1.24
N ALA A 28 -31.26 -31.80 0.28
CA ALA A 28 -30.62 -33.08 0.58
C ALA A 28 -29.32 -32.89 1.39
N THR A 29 -28.50 -31.91 1.01
CA THR A 29 -27.31 -31.55 1.80
C THR A 29 -27.68 -31.04 3.19
N GLY A 30 -28.73 -30.22 3.30
CA GLY A 30 -29.21 -29.67 4.56
C GLY A 30 -29.70 -30.75 5.52
N GLU A 31 -30.43 -31.76 5.03
CA GLU A 31 -30.87 -32.90 5.85
C GLU A 31 -29.68 -33.69 6.41
N LEU A 32 -28.69 -33.99 5.56
CA LEU A 32 -27.48 -34.72 5.98
C LEU A 32 -26.68 -33.93 7.03
N LEU A 33 -26.44 -32.64 6.78
CA LEU A 33 -25.70 -31.77 7.70
C LEU A 33 -26.45 -31.58 9.02
N GLY A 34 -27.78 -31.50 8.98
CA GLY A 34 -28.65 -31.44 10.16
C GLY A 34 -28.48 -32.66 11.06
N GLN A 35 -28.54 -33.87 10.49
CA GLN A 35 -28.37 -35.12 11.25
C GLN A 35 -27.01 -35.20 11.95
N ILE A 36 -25.93 -34.78 11.27
CA ILE A 36 -24.58 -34.79 11.88
C ILE A 36 -24.49 -33.72 12.98
N SER A 37 -25.08 -32.54 12.79
CA SER A 37 -25.17 -31.51 13.83
C SER A 37 -25.89 -32.01 15.08
N GLU A 38 -27.08 -32.60 14.92
CA GLU A 38 -27.90 -33.11 16.02
C GLU A 38 -27.13 -34.16 16.81
N LEU A 39 -26.54 -35.13 16.13
CA LEU A 39 -25.71 -36.15 16.77
C LEU A 39 -24.53 -35.55 17.55
N CYS A 40 -23.82 -34.58 16.98
CA CYS A 40 -22.70 -33.94 17.66
C CYS A 40 -23.18 -33.12 18.88
N GLN A 41 -24.33 -32.46 18.80
CA GLN A 41 -24.92 -31.74 19.93
C GLN A 41 -25.34 -32.68 21.05
N GLU A 42 -26.02 -33.79 20.73
CA GLU A 42 -26.41 -34.81 21.71
C GLU A 42 -25.21 -35.42 22.45
N LEU A 43 -24.07 -35.55 21.75
CA LEU A 43 -22.83 -36.09 22.30
C LEU A 43 -21.94 -35.02 22.96
N GLU A 44 -22.35 -33.76 22.97
CA GLU A 44 -21.54 -32.62 23.43
C GLU A 44 -20.17 -32.52 22.74
N VAL A 45 -20.16 -32.76 21.43
CA VAL A 45 -18.96 -32.72 20.58
C VAL A 45 -19.05 -31.51 19.66
N THR A 46 -17.98 -30.71 19.62
CA THR A 46 -17.85 -29.63 18.63
C THR A 46 -17.51 -30.22 17.27
N LEU A 47 -18.37 -29.99 16.28
CA LEU A 47 -18.15 -30.41 14.90
C LEU A 47 -17.31 -29.37 14.15
N VAL A 48 -16.25 -29.81 13.48
CA VAL A 48 -15.42 -28.99 12.58
C VAL A 48 -15.34 -29.67 11.21
N LEU A 49 -15.86 -29.00 10.19
CA LEU A 49 -15.84 -29.49 8.81
C LEU A 49 -14.75 -28.77 8.02
N ILE A 50 -13.88 -29.53 7.35
CA ILE A 50 -12.89 -28.98 6.43
C ILE A 50 -13.44 -29.10 5.00
N HIS A 51 -13.71 -27.94 4.41
CA HIS A 51 -14.36 -27.79 3.12
C HIS A 51 -13.49 -27.02 2.13
N HIS A 52 -13.56 -27.39 0.85
CA HIS A 52 -12.88 -26.66 -0.21
C HIS A 52 -13.68 -25.44 -0.69
N LEU A 53 -12.95 -24.39 -1.08
CA LEU A 53 -13.48 -23.29 -1.89
C LEU A 53 -13.52 -23.69 -3.37
N LYS A 54 -14.44 -23.09 -4.14
CA LYS A 54 -14.53 -23.24 -5.59
C LYS A 54 -13.22 -22.77 -6.24
N ARG A 55 -12.80 -23.44 -7.30
CA ARG A 55 -11.64 -23.00 -8.09
C ARG A 55 -11.82 -21.58 -8.65
N SER A 56 -13.06 -21.19 -8.98
CA SER A 56 -13.40 -19.85 -9.45
C SER A 56 -13.32 -18.76 -8.38
N ALA A 57 -13.15 -19.12 -7.11
CA ALA A 57 -12.89 -18.17 -6.03
C ALA A 57 -11.40 -17.76 -5.95
N ALA A 58 -10.51 -18.50 -6.62
CA ALA A 58 -9.10 -18.15 -6.68
C ALA A 58 -8.89 -16.85 -7.46
N GLY A 59 -8.10 -15.93 -6.89
CA GLY A 59 -7.74 -14.67 -7.55
C GLY A 59 -8.82 -13.59 -7.53
N LYS A 60 -9.94 -13.80 -6.84
CA LYS A 60 -10.91 -12.71 -6.57
C LYS A 60 -10.29 -11.68 -5.62
N ASP A 61 -10.54 -10.41 -5.89
CA ASP A 61 -10.19 -9.32 -4.97
C ASP A 61 -11.11 -9.33 -3.73
N GLY A 62 -10.55 -9.05 -2.56
CA GLY A 62 -11.30 -9.00 -1.29
C GLY A 62 -11.53 -10.36 -0.64
N PRO A 63 -11.88 -10.43 0.65
CA PRO A 63 -11.84 -11.65 1.46
C PRO A 63 -12.64 -12.81 0.85
N PRO A 64 -12.25 -14.08 1.11
CA PRO A 64 -13.09 -15.21 0.73
C PRO A 64 -14.45 -15.14 1.44
N GLU A 65 -15.51 -15.52 0.75
CA GLU A 65 -16.88 -15.50 1.27
C GLU A 65 -17.48 -16.90 1.41
N LEU A 66 -18.56 -17.05 2.17
CA LEU A 66 -19.29 -18.33 2.25
C LEU A 66 -19.82 -18.78 0.88
N SER A 67 -20.16 -17.84 0.02
CA SER A 67 -20.60 -18.09 -1.36
C SER A 67 -19.51 -18.77 -2.22
N ASP A 68 -18.25 -18.71 -1.78
CA ASP A 68 -17.12 -19.37 -2.42
C ASP A 68 -16.96 -20.85 -2.03
N LEU A 69 -17.70 -21.37 -1.04
CA LEU A 69 -17.71 -22.81 -0.72
C LEU A 69 -18.17 -23.64 -1.92
N GLN A 70 -17.58 -24.82 -2.11
CA GLN A 70 -18.08 -25.78 -3.11
C GLN A 70 -19.42 -26.39 -2.68
N TRP A 71 -20.24 -26.75 -3.67
CA TRP A 71 -21.58 -27.32 -3.49
C TRP A 71 -22.56 -26.42 -2.75
N SER A 72 -23.82 -26.85 -2.70
CA SER A 72 -24.93 -26.08 -2.15
C SER A 72 -25.28 -26.54 -0.73
N GLY A 73 -25.84 -25.65 0.09
CA GLY A 73 -26.32 -25.96 1.44
C GLY A 73 -25.32 -25.71 2.58
N TYR A 74 -24.01 -25.80 2.33
CA TYR A 74 -23.00 -25.56 3.37
C TYR A 74 -22.96 -24.12 3.86
N ALA A 75 -23.07 -23.16 2.93
CA ALA A 75 -23.05 -21.73 3.25
C ALA A 75 -24.27 -21.33 4.09
N GLU A 76 -25.43 -21.91 3.79
CA GLU A 76 -26.68 -21.67 4.51
C GLU A 76 -26.72 -22.35 5.89
N TRP A 77 -26.06 -23.51 6.02
CA TRP A 77 -26.02 -24.28 7.27
C TRP A 77 -24.97 -23.76 8.26
N CYS A 78 -23.81 -23.29 7.79
CA CYS A 78 -22.71 -22.93 8.69
C CYS A 78 -23.03 -21.68 9.52
N ARG A 79 -22.94 -21.82 10.85
CA ARG A 79 -23.14 -20.72 11.81
C ARG A 79 -21.86 -19.95 12.12
N GLN A 80 -20.71 -20.61 11.99
CA GLN A 80 -19.38 -20.05 12.20
C GLN A 80 -18.44 -20.59 11.12
N TRP A 81 -17.47 -19.79 10.71
CA TRP A 81 -16.54 -20.14 9.65
C TRP A 81 -15.16 -19.54 9.85
N VAL A 82 -14.17 -20.23 9.28
CA VAL A 82 -12.82 -19.70 9.04
C VAL A 82 -12.49 -19.99 7.58
N LEU A 83 -12.53 -18.95 6.76
CA LEU A 83 -12.26 -19.03 5.33
C LEU A 83 -10.81 -18.62 5.08
N ILE A 84 -10.09 -19.43 4.32
CA ILE A 84 -8.67 -19.23 4.06
C ILE A 84 -8.44 -19.22 2.55
N ARG A 85 -7.71 -18.21 2.07
CA ARG A 85 -7.28 -18.10 0.68
C ARG A 85 -5.85 -17.60 0.62
N ARG A 86 -5.14 -17.84 -0.49
CA ARG A 86 -3.83 -17.24 -0.72
C ARG A 86 -3.97 -15.80 -1.24
N ARG A 87 -3.13 -14.88 -0.75
CA ARG A 87 -2.98 -13.51 -1.27
C ARG A 87 -2.06 -13.45 -2.47
N GLU A 88 -1.14 -14.40 -2.56
CA GLU A 88 -0.17 -14.55 -3.65
C GLU A 88 -0.13 -16.01 -4.11
N PRO A 89 0.17 -16.29 -5.40
CA PRO A 89 0.42 -17.65 -5.86
C PRO A 89 1.42 -18.39 -4.99
N TYR A 90 1.24 -19.70 -4.87
CA TYR A 90 2.23 -20.50 -4.15
C TYR A 90 3.52 -20.61 -4.96
N GLU A 91 4.64 -20.28 -4.32
CA GLU A 91 5.97 -20.50 -4.84
C GLU A 91 6.77 -21.29 -3.80
N ASP A 92 7.45 -22.34 -4.25
CA ASP A 92 8.23 -23.19 -3.35
C ASP A 92 9.40 -22.41 -2.72
N GLY A 93 9.65 -22.65 -1.43
CA GLY A 93 10.64 -21.92 -0.64
C GLY A 93 10.29 -20.45 -0.33
N GLN A 94 9.14 -19.92 -0.78
CA GLN A 94 8.67 -18.58 -0.42
C GLN A 94 7.67 -18.62 0.76
N PRO A 95 7.56 -17.54 1.55
CA PRO A 95 6.55 -17.45 2.61
C PRO A 95 5.12 -17.59 2.06
N HIS A 96 4.27 -18.31 2.80
CA HIS A 96 2.84 -18.38 2.49
C HIS A 96 2.17 -17.06 2.89
N ARG A 97 1.63 -16.34 1.92
CA ARG A 97 0.78 -15.16 2.17
C ARG A 97 -0.68 -15.55 2.10
N LEU A 98 -1.38 -15.54 3.23
CA LEU A 98 -2.76 -16.03 3.37
C LEU A 98 -3.70 -14.92 3.84
N GLU A 99 -4.89 -14.88 3.26
CA GLU A 99 -6.02 -14.07 3.72
C GLU A 99 -6.97 -14.99 4.47
N LEU A 100 -7.35 -14.58 5.67
CA LEU A 100 -8.24 -15.33 6.53
C LEU A 100 -9.43 -14.45 6.90
N TYR A 101 -10.63 -14.98 6.70
CA TYR A 101 -11.86 -14.37 7.16
C TYR A 101 -12.57 -15.32 8.12
N ALA A 102 -12.55 -14.98 9.40
CA ALA A 102 -13.28 -15.70 10.42
C ALA A 102 -14.57 -14.93 10.75
N GLY A 103 -15.68 -15.63 10.93
CA GLY A 103 -16.94 -14.96 11.26
C GLY A 103 -18.01 -15.92 11.72
N GLY A 104 -19.16 -15.33 12.02
CA GLY A 104 -20.36 -16.06 12.36
C GLY A 104 -21.61 -15.36 11.86
N SER A 105 -22.69 -16.12 11.79
CA SER A 105 -23.99 -15.69 11.27
C SER A 105 -24.68 -14.59 12.09
N GLU A 106 -24.16 -14.26 13.27
CA GLU A 106 -24.56 -13.07 14.07
C GLU A 106 -23.89 -11.77 13.59
N GLY A 107 -23.18 -11.80 12.45
CA GLY A 107 -22.58 -10.62 11.83
C GLY A 107 -21.22 -10.19 12.40
N HIS A 108 -20.67 -10.93 13.38
CA HIS A 108 -19.30 -10.71 13.83
C HIS A 108 -18.30 -11.34 12.86
N GLY A 109 -17.13 -10.71 12.71
CA GLY A 109 -16.06 -11.28 11.91
C GLY A 109 -14.74 -10.53 12.04
N ALA A 110 -13.67 -11.19 11.62
CA ALA A 110 -12.31 -10.68 11.60
C ALA A 110 -11.66 -10.98 10.27
N HIS A 111 -11.12 -9.94 9.63
CA HIS A 111 -10.38 -10.05 8.38
C HIS A 111 -8.88 -9.89 8.65
N ILE A 112 -8.14 -10.98 8.47
CA ILE A 112 -6.78 -11.16 8.96
C ILE A 112 -5.86 -11.54 7.79
N ALA A 113 -4.68 -10.96 7.77
CA ALA A 113 -3.57 -11.40 6.94
C ALA A 113 -2.62 -12.25 7.77
N VAL A 114 -2.35 -13.47 7.30
CA VAL A 114 -1.42 -14.41 7.94
C VAL A 114 -0.29 -14.71 6.98
N ASP A 115 0.94 -14.48 7.44
CA ASP A 115 2.15 -14.79 6.69
C ASP A 115 2.96 -15.85 7.41
N ILE A 116 3.24 -16.96 6.74
CA ILE A 116 3.96 -18.10 7.32
C ILE A 116 5.25 -18.32 6.54
N ASP A 117 6.39 -18.07 7.19
CA ASP A 117 7.71 -18.38 6.66
C ASP A 117 8.24 -19.67 7.29
N GLN A 118 8.29 -20.72 6.47
CA GLN A 118 8.81 -22.04 6.86
C GLN A 118 10.30 -22.21 6.49
N GLY A 119 10.91 -21.21 5.85
CA GLY A 119 12.22 -21.32 5.24
C GLY A 119 12.29 -22.41 4.16
N VAL A 120 13.51 -22.75 3.76
CA VAL A 120 13.78 -23.92 2.91
C VAL A 120 13.91 -25.15 3.81
N PHE A 121 13.20 -26.22 3.47
CA PHE A 121 13.32 -27.47 4.20
C PHE A 121 14.73 -28.04 4.07
N ASP A 122 15.37 -28.27 5.21
CA ASP A 122 16.70 -28.89 5.31
C ASP A 122 16.61 -29.97 6.40
N PRO A 123 16.75 -31.26 6.07
CA PRO A 123 16.63 -32.35 7.04
C PRO A 123 17.71 -32.31 8.12
N ALA A 124 18.81 -31.58 7.91
CA ALA A 124 19.88 -31.42 8.88
C ALA A 124 19.62 -30.24 9.85
N LYS A 125 18.59 -29.43 9.64
CA LYS A 125 18.27 -28.26 10.46
C LYS A 125 16.88 -28.37 11.11
N PRO A 126 16.65 -27.72 12.26
CA PRO A 126 15.32 -27.57 12.82
C PRO A 126 14.37 -26.89 11.82
N ARG A 127 13.10 -27.32 11.80
CA ARG A 127 12.07 -26.70 10.97
C ARG A 127 11.81 -25.26 11.44
N LYS A 128 11.92 -24.31 10.53
CA LYS A 128 11.55 -22.90 10.77
C LYS A 128 10.03 -22.77 10.70
N TRP A 129 9.46 -21.95 11.58
CA TRP A 129 8.02 -21.65 11.59
C TRP A 129 7.78 -20.25 12.15
N ASP A 130 7.98 -19.25 11.30
CA ASP A 130 7.74 -17.85 11.67
C ASP A 130 6.37 -17.41 11.15
N VAL A 131 5.51 -16.95 12.06
CA VAL A 131 4.15 -16.53 11.72
C VAL A 131 3.98 -15.07 12.06
N LEU A 132 3.56 -14.28 11.06
CA LEU A 132 3.11 -12.90 11.24
C LEU A 132 1.61 -12.83 11.03
N VAL A 133 0.89 -12.36 12.03
CA VAL A 133 -0.56 -12.12 11.99
C VAL A 133 -0.80 -10.62 12.13
N GLN A 134 -1.57 -10.05 11.22
CA GLN A 134 -1.92 -8.63 11.21
C GLN A 134 -3.32 -8.45 10.61
N SER A 135 -3.94 -7.29 10.78
CA SER A 135 -5.19 -7.02 10.07
C SER A 135 -4.95 -6.97 8.55
N ALA A 136 -5.96 -7.35 7.76
CA ALA A 136 -5.85 -7.25 6.30
C ALA A 136 -5.64 -5.80 5.82
N ALA A 137 -6.18 -4.82 6.55
CA ALA A 137 -6.00 -3.40 6.27
C ALA A 137 -4.54 -2.96 6.47
N GLU A 138 -3.90 -3.38 7.56
CA GLU A 138 -2.48 -3.10 7.83
C GLU A 138 -1.57 -3.75 6.78
N ALA A 139 -1.83 -5.00 6.42
CA ALA A 139 -1.07 -5.69 5.38
C ALA A 139 -1.15 -4.93 4.04
N LYS A 140 -2.36 -4.50 3.64
CA LYS A 140 -2.57 -3.74 2.40
C LYS A 140 -1.89 -2.37 2.46
N ALA A 141 -1.97 -1.68 3.61
CA ALA A 141 -1.30 -0.40 3.82
C ALA A 141 0.22 -0.54 3.73
N ALA A 142 0.80 -1.59 4.30
CA ALA A 142 2.23 -1.87 4.25
C ALA A 142 2.72 -2.11 2.81
N ILE A 143 1.96 -2.86 2.01
CA ILE A 143 2.26 -3.08 0.57
C ILE A 143 2.24 -1.76 -0.20
N ASN A 144 1.17 -0.98 -0.04
CA ASN A 144 1.02 0.31 -0.72
C ASN A 144 2.11 1.32 -0.33
N LYS A 145 2.48 1.34 0.95
CA LYS A 145 3.58 2.18 1.45
C LYS A 145 4.90 1.81 0.80
N ARG A 146 5.27 0.52 0.79
CA ARG A 146 6.50 0.04 0.13
C ARG A 146 6.52 0.38 -1.36
N ALA A 147 5.41 0.14 -2.07
CA ALA A 147 5.33 0.47 -3.49
C ALA A 147 5.47 1.98 -3.76
N THR A 148 4.91 2.82 -2.88
CA THR A 148 5.03 4.28 -2.99
C THR A 148 6.46 4.76 -2.70
N GLU A 149 7.11 4.20 -1.67
CA GLU A 149 8.50 4.49 -1.32
C GLU A 149 9.48 4.03 -2.41
N GLU A 150 9.28 2.85 -3.00
CA GLU A 150 10.07 2.39 -4.13
C GLU A 150 9.88 3.28 -5.36
N LYS A 151 8.66 3.74 -5.61
CA LYS A 151 8.37 4.66 -6.72
C LYS A 151 9.01 6.03 -6.49
N SER A 152 8.95 6.56 -5.27
CA SER A 152 9.54 7.87 -4.94
C SER A 152 11.05 7.82 -5.02
N THR A 153 11.70 6.79 -4.47
CA THR A 153 13.15 6.59 -4.53
C THR A 153 13.64 6.43 -5.96
N LYS A 154 12.96 5.63 -6.80
CA LYS A 154 13.27 5.53 -8.24
C LYS A 154 13.11 6.86 -8.95
N ALA A 155 12.04 7.60 -8.66
CA ALA A 155 11.80 8.91 -9.26
C ALA A 155 12.87 9.95 -8.83
N GLU A 156 13.31 9.93 -7.58
CA GLU A 156 14.35 10.82 -7.07
C GLU A 156 15.72 10.49 -7.67
N ALA A 157 16.07 9.20 -7.74
CA ALA A 157 17.28 8.74 -8.43
C ALA A 157 17.28 9.18 -9.91
N GLN A 158 16.13 9.07 -10.59
CA GLN A 158 15.99 9.53 -11.96
C GLN A 158 16.17 11.06 -12.07
N ARG A 159 15.52 11.85 -11.20
CA ARG A 159 15.69 13.31 -11.19
C ARG A 159 17.14 13.71 -10.98
N ARG A 160 17.83 13.07 -10.04
CA ARG A 160 19.25 13.32 -9.77
C ARG A 160 20.12 12.99 -10.98
N SER A 161 19.85 11.86 -11.64
CA SER A 161 20.53 11.48 -12.88
C SER A 161 20.28 12.50 -14.00
N ASP A 162 19.06 13.01 -14.13
CA ASP A 162 18.68 13.98 -15.16
C ASP A 162 19.39 15.32 -14.95
N VAL A 163 19.44 15.80 -13.70
CA VAL A 163 20.19 17.02 -13.35
C VAL A 163 21.66 16.88 -13.71
N LEU A 164 22.29 15.74 -13.39
CA LEU A 164 23.69 15.49 -13.75
C LEU A 164 23.89 15.46 -15.27
N ALA A 165 22.99 14.80 -16.00
CA ALA A 165 23.06 14.71 -17.45
C ALA A 165 22.96 16.10 -18.12
N ILE A 166 22.06 16.97 -17.66
CA ILE A 166 21.92 18.32 -18.25
C ILE A 166 23.10 19.22 -17.89
N VAL A 167 23.64 19.12 -16.66
CA VAL A 167 24.82 19.89 -16.24
C VAL A 167 26.02 19.46 -17.06
N GLU A 168 26.22 18.16 -17.26
CA GLU A 168 27.32 17.63 -18.07
C GLU A 168 27.16 18.00 -19.54
N ALA A 169 25.96 17.91 -20.09
CA ALA A 169 25.66 18.37 -21.44
C ALA A 169 25.95 19.86 -21.62
N ALA A 170 25.59 20.70 -20.63
CA ALA A 170 25.84 22.14 -20.66
C ALA A 170 27.34 22.49 -20.59
N LYS A 171 28.18 21.68 -19.93
CA LYS A 171 29.64 21.89 -19.90
C LYS A 171 30.28 21.82 -21.29
N ALA A 172 29.70 21.04 -22.21
CA ALA A 172 30.20 20.92 -23.58
C ALA A 172 30.07 22.23 -24.39
N PHE A 173 29.28 23.19 -23.90
CA PHE A 173 29.03 24.48 -24.56
C PHE A 173 29.62 25.67 -23.78
N LEU A 174 30.60 25.40 -22.91
CA LEU A 174 31.31 26.46 -22.20
C LEU A 174 32.23 27.27 -23.14
N PRO A 175 32.38 28.59 -22.91
CA PRO A 175 31.76 29.40 -21.84
C PRO A 175 30.38 29.99 -22.21
N GLU A 176 30.04 30.01 -23.50
CA GLU A 176 28.91 30.77 -24.08
C GLU A 176 27.54 30.25 -23.63
N GLY A 177 27.46 28.98 -23.22
CA GLY A 177 26.21 28.31 -22.90
C GLY A 177 25.44 27.91 -24.16
N GLU A 178 24.28 27.32 -23.97
CA GLU A 178 23.44 26.92 -25.10
C GLU A 178 21.94 26.88 -24.71
N THR A 179 21.06 26.91 -25.71
CA THR A 179 19.60 26.87 -25.57
C THR A 179 19.12 25.57 -24.93
N LYS A 180 17.96 25.64 -24.26
CA LYS A 180 17.32 24.49 -23.60
C LYS A 180 17.18 23.26 -24.52
N SER A 181 16.77 23.47 -25.76
CA SER A 181 16.52 22.38 -26.71
C SER A 181 17.80 21.62 -27.07
N VAL A 182 18.91 22.33 -27.30
CA VAL A 182 20.17 21.70 -27.67
C VAL A 182 20.81 20.99 -26.46
N ILE A 183 20.74 21.59 -25.26
CA ILE A 183 21.19 20.91 -24.02
C ILE A 183 20.37 19.64 -23.77
N ARG A 184 19.05 19.70 -23.96
CA ARG A 184 18.17 18.53 -23.86
C ARG A 184 18.57 17.43 -24.83
N ASP A 185 18.74 17.77 -26.10
CA ASP A 185 19.06 16.81 -27.15
C ASP A 185 20.44 16.17 -26.90
N LYS A 186 21.41 16.96 -26.39
CA LYS A 186 22.73 16.46 -25.96
C LYS A 186 22.67 15.59 -24.72
N ALA A 187 21.80 15.92 -23.75
CA ALA A 187 21.58 15.14 -22.53
C ALA A 187 20.76 13.86 -22.77
N GLY A 188 20.10 13.73 -23.92
CA GLY A 188 19.32 12.54 -24.28
C GLY A 188 18.06 12.35 -23.43
N ILE A 189 17.46 13.43 -22.92
CA ILE A 189 16.27 13.36 -22.05
C ILE A 189 15.04 13.99 -22.70
N SER A 190 13.84 13.59 -22.25
CA SER A 190 12.58 14.13 -22.77
C SER A 190 12.35 15.60 -22.35
N ALA A 191 11.51 16.33 -23.07
CA ALA A 191 11.20 17.73 -22.77
C ALA A 191 10.60 17.93 -21.36
N THR A 192 9.72 17.02 -20.92
CA THR A 192 9.13 17.05 -19.58
C THR A 192 10.19 16.88 -18.50
N ARG A 193 11.11 15.91 -18.68
CA ARG A 193 12.22 15.66 -17.75
C ARG A 193 13.20 16.82 -17.74
N MET A 194 13.48 17.42 -18.90
CA MET A 194 14.34 18.60 -19.04
C MET A 194 13.82 19.78 -18.21
N ASN A 195 12.53 20.10 -18.30
CA ASN A 195 11.96 21.24 -17.55
C ASN A 195 12.14 21.06 -16.04
N LEU A 196 11.86 19.86 -15.53
CA LEU A 196 11.99 19.56 -14.11
C LEU A 196 13.46 19.58 -13.67
N ALA A 197 14.35 18.93 -14.41
CA ALA A 197 15.78 18.89 -14.11
C ALA A 197 16.41 20.29 -14.18
N LEU A 198 16.02 21.11 -15.16
CA LEU A 198 16.49 22.48 -15.30
C LEU A 198 16.05 23.35 -14.12
N ALA A 199 14.79 23.26 -13.70
CA ALA A 199 14.30 23.99 -12.53
C ALA A 199 15.09 23.61 -11.26
N ILE A 200 15.40 22.32 -11.06
CA ILE A 200 16.22 21.85 -9.94
C ILE A 200 17.66 22.39 -10.05
N ALA A 201 18.28 22.27 -11.23
CA ALA A 201 19.66 22.73 -11.45
C ALA A 201 19.83 24.25 -11.26
N LEU A 202 18.84 25.04 -11.67
CA LEU A 202 18.81 26.49 -11.44
C LEU A 202 18.66 26.80 -9.94
N LYS A 203 17.75 26.11 -9.24
CA LYS A 203 17.56 26.26 -7.79
C LYS A 203 18.82 25.89 -7.01
N GLU A 204 19.54 24.85 -7.43
CA GLU A 204 20.80 24.40 -6.85
C GLU A 204 22.02 25.20 -7.34
N GLN A 205 21.82 26.23 -8.18
CA GLN A 205 22.88 27.07 -8.76
C GLN A 205 23.95 26.26 -9.52
N ARG A 206 23.57 25.14 -10.12
CA ARG A 206 24.45 24.32 -10.98
C ARG A 206 24.42 24.77 -12.43
N LEU A 207 23.37 25.48 -12.81
CA LEU A 207 23.22 26.18 -14.08
C LEU A 207 22.76 27.61 -13.81
N TYR A 208 23.10 28.49 -14.74
CA TYR A 208 22.72 29.90 -14.72
C TYR A 208 22.09 30.28 -16.06
N PRO A 209 21.04 31.11 -16.07
CA PRO A 209 20.48 31.64 -17.30
C PRO A 209 21.49 32.62 -17.92
N VAL A 210 21.71 32.51 -19.23
CA VAL A 210 22.59 33.38 -20.00
C VAL A 210 21.88 33.85 -21.27
N SER A 211 22.25 35.03 -21.76
CA SER A 211 21.70 35.61 -22.98
C SER A 211 22.59 35.22 -24.15
N ILE A 212 22.09 34.43 -25.09
CA ILE A 212 22.88 33.90 -26.22
C ILE A 212 22.43 34.57 -27.52
N GLN A 213 23.37 35.09 -28.29
CA GLN A 213 23.12 35.64 -29.62
C GLN A 213 23.70 34.70 -30.69
N LYS A 214 22.82 34.00 -31.41
CA LYS A 214 23.23 33.18 -32.56
C LYS A 214 23.25 34.01 -33.83
N SER A 215 24.16 33.68 -34.76
CA SER A 215 24.37 34.39 -36.03
C SER A 215 23.09 34.64 -36.85
N ASN A 216 22.13 33.73 -36.77
CA ASN A 216 20.88 33.82 -37.52
C ASN A 216 19.75 34.54 -36.78
N TRP A 217 19.96 34.97 -35.53
CA TRP A 217 18.90 35.50 -34.67
C TRP A 217 19.04 37.01 -34.46
N ARG A 218 17.95 37.73 -34.74
CA ARG A 218 17.89 39.20 -34.60
C ARG A 218 17.84 39.66 -33.14
N LYS A 219 17.43 38.78 -32.22
CA LYS A 219 17.34 39.07 -30.78
C LYS A 219 18.06 37.97 -30.01
N PRO A 220 18.73 38.31 -28.90
CA PRO A 220 19.28 37.30 -28.03
C PRO A 220 18.16 36.47 -27.39
N VAL A 221 18.45 35.20 -27.15
CA VAL A 221 17.50 34.22 -26.60
C VAL A 221 18.08 33.63 -25.32
N GLU A 222 17.20 33.22 -24.41
CA GLU A 222 17.57 32.56 -23.17
C GLU A 222 18.27 31.22 -23.42
N GLY A 223 19.46 31.09 -22.86
CA GLY A 223 20.22 29.85 -22.78
C GLY A 223 20.72 29.60 -21.36
N PHE A 224 21.48 28.52 -21.20
CA PHE A 224 21.95 28.07 -19.90
C PHE A 224 23.43 27.71 -19.96
N SER A 225 24.18 28.11 -18.93
CA SER A 225 25.61 27.84 -18.79
C SER A 225 25.94 27.36 -17.37
N THR A 226 27.04 26.63 -17.21
CA THR A 226 27.55 26.21 -15.88
C THR A 226 28.44 27.27 -15.22
N LYS A 227 28.80 28.34 -15.94
CA LYS A 227 29.49 29.51 -15.37
C LYS A 227 28.53 30.67 -15.20
N GLN A 228 28.57 31.32 -14.05
CA GLN A 228 27.90 32.60 -13.85
C GLN A 228 28.61 33.64 -14.72
N SER A 229 27.90 34.28 -15.64
CA SER A 229 28.47 35.37 -16.42
C SER A 229 28.75 36.55 -15.48
N GLU A 230 29.99 37.05 -15.47
CA GLU A 230 30.41 38.17 -14.62
C GLU A 230 29.78 39.52 -15.03
N GLN A 231 28.95 39.55 -16.08
CA GLN A 231 28.45 40.78 -16.70
C GLN A 231 27.23 41.42 -16.01
N SER A 232 26.66 40.82 -14.96
CA SER A 232 25.43 41.34 -14.30
C SER A 232 25.65 42.10 -12.99
N VAL A 233 26.89 42.32 -12.53
CA VAL A 233 27.14 43.00 -11.23
C VAL A 233 27.20 44.54 -11.33
N GLN A 234 27.23 45.15 -12.52
CA GLN A 234 27.43 46.61 -12.65
C GLN A 234 26.15 47.48 -12.72
N HIS A 235 24.99 47.04 -12.20
CA HIS A 235 23.75 47.84 -12.33
C HIS A 235 22.85 48.00 -11.09
N SER A 236 23.38 47.85 -9.86
CA SER A 236 22.58 48.10 -8.64
C SER A 236 23.12 49.17 -7.67
N GLU A 237 24.18 49.91 -8.01
CA GLU A 237 24.64 51.04 -7.20
C GLU A 237 24.28 52.38 -7.85
N GLN A 238 23.00 52.76 -7.88
CA GLN A 238 22.58 54.17 -7.91
C GLN A 238 21.05 54.32 -7.79
N SER A 239 20.58 54.40 -6.55
CA SER A 239 19.31 55.02 -6.12
C SER A 239 19.37 54.99 -4.59
N GLY A 240 19.68 56.08 -3.89
CA GLY A 240 18.96 57.34 -3.92
C GLY A 240 18.10 57.43 -2.66
N ILE A 241 18.74 57.68 -1.51
CA ILE A 241 18.09 57.95 -0.21
C ILE A 241 17.46 59.35 -0.26
N PRO A 242 16.23 59.53 0.26
CA PRO A 242 16.04 60.65 1.18
C PRO A 242 15.36 60.24 2.49
N SER A 243 15.89 60.86 3.54
CA SER A 243 15.56 60.81 4.95
C SER A 243 14.18 61.38 5.29
N GLY A 244 13.47 60.71 6.21
CA GLY A 244 12.33 61.28 6.94
C GLY A 244 11.89 60.35 8.08
N GLY A 245 12.37 60.62 9.30
CA GLY A 245 11.91 59.98 10.54
C GLY A 245 10.87 60.86 11.29
N PRO A 246 10.50 60.51 12.54
CA PRO A 246 9.23 59.85 12.90
C PRO A 246 8.33 60.73 13.81
N PRO A 247 7.19 60.20 14.34
CA PRO A 247 7.23 59.70 15.74
C PRO A 247 6.30 58.47 16.02
N VAL A 248 6.74 57.50 16.85
CA VAL A 248 6.36 57.21 18.26
C VAL A 248 4.92 56.71 18.48
N GLY A 249 4.79 55.50 19.05
CA GLY A 249 3.55 54.99 19.66
C GLY A 249 3.51 53.47 19.89
N THR A 250 4.01 53.01 21.03
CA THR A 250 3.93 51.67 21.67
C THR A 250 2.49 51.29 22.12
N PRO A 251 2.19 50.15 22.80
CA PRO A 251 2.73 48.77 22.80
C PRO A 251 1.65 47.63 22.77
N LEU A 252 2.13 46.38 22.59
CA LEU A 252 1.71 45.06 23.15
C LEU A 252 0.26 44.79 23.61
N SER A 253 -0.32 43.67 23.13
CA SER A 253 -0.74 42.52 23.98
C SER A 253 -1.15 41.28 23.16
N PRO A 254 -0.87 40.04 23.63
CA PRO A 254 -1.29 38.77 23.02
C PRO A 254 -2.41 38.07 23.82
N LEU A 255 -3.47 37.62 23.15
CA LEU A 255 -4.50 36.68 23.67
C LEU A 255 -5.14 36.02 22.42
N GLY A 256 -5.47 34.73 22.34
CA GLY A 256 -5.41 33.64 23.30
C GLY A 256 -5.68 32.31 22.57
N GLU A 257 -5.20 31.24 23.19
CA GLU A 257 -5.66 29.87 23.02
C GLU A 257 -7.16 29.77 23.34
N GLU A 258 -7.94 28.96 22.63
CA GLU A 258 -8.98 28.08 23.22
C GLU A 258 -9.31 26.92 22.26
N CYS A 259 -8.91 25.71 22.67
CA CYS A 259 -9.55 24.45 22.29
C CYS A 259 -10.76 24.22 23.22
N PRO A 260 -11.88 23.67 22.74
CA PRO A 260 -12.79 22.92 23.60
C PRO A 260 -12.66 21.41 23.34
N SER A 261 -12.09 20.75 24.34
CA SER A 261 -12.39 19.38 24.72
C SER A 261 -13.82 19.26 25.28
N GLY A 262 -14.56 18.23 24.87
CA GLY A 262 -15.76 17.73 25.55
C GLY A 262 -16.01 16.31 25.03
N ARG A 263 -15.50 15.26 25.68
CA ARG A 263 -15.88 14.62 26.97
C ARG A 263 -17.26 13.94 26.90
N SER A 264 -17.13 12.63 27.06
CA SER A 264 -18.09 11.57 27.32
C SER A 264 -18.89 11.75 28.62
N THR A 265 -20.15 11.32 28.57
CA THR A 265 -21.04 10.84 29.65
C THR A 265 -22.22 10.19 28.93
N ASP A 266 -22.91 9.11 29.30
CA ASP A 266 -22.90 8.09 30.36
C ASP A 266 -23.89 7.03 29.79
N SER A 267 -23.57 5.73 29.78
CA SER A 267 -24.05 4.72 30.74
C SER A 267 -25.49 4.85 31.25
N GLU A 268 -26.12 3.66 31.32
CA GLU A 268 -27.30 3.26 32.10
C GLU A 268 -28.65 3.12 31.36
N GLY A 269 -29.17 1.90 31.43
CA GLY A 269 -30.45 1.47 30.89
C GLY A 269 -30.60 -0.05 30.99
N GLU A 270 -30.40 -0.60 32.20
CA GLU A 270 -30.68 -1.99 32.54
C GLU A 270 -32.07 -2.08 33.20
N GLN A 271 -32.77 -3.18 32.92
CA GLN A 271 -33.93 -3.75 33.61
C GLN A 271 -35.34 -3.19 33.32
N SER A 272 -36.16 -3.99 32.62
CA SER A 272 -37.29 -4.71 33.24
C SER A 272 -38.09 -5.52 32.20
N GLU A 273 -38.21 -6.84 32.45
CA GLU A 273 -39.30 -7.81 32.18
C GLU A 273 -38.80 -9.18 31.73
#